data_AF-A0A924QYI1-F1
#
_entry.id   AF-A0A924QYI1-F1
#
_cell.length_a   1.000
_cell.length_b   1.000
_cell.length_c   1.000
_cell.angle_alpha   90.00
_cell.angle_beta   90.00
_cell.angle_gamma   90.00
#
_symmetry.space_group_name_H-M   'P 1'
#
loop_
_entity.id
_entity.type
_entity.pdbx_description
1 polymer ?
#
loop_
_entity_poly.entity_id
_entity_poly.type
_entity_poly.pdbx_seq_one_letter_code
_entity_poly.pdbx_strand_id
1 'polypeptide(L)'
;MIRQVFHLPLRQTEGFMNSLARIMDAAISIPDFSSISRRSIEPPGHVLSKAMELGSLVIVDSTGRKVYGRDEWHQEKHAVPASRTWRKLHLAVDERHQILACELTTPEVGDPTAVPSMLDQIFTPFETFMGDGAFDGEPVSNAVLAKQPKAKIVVPPHKTAVGSSAGDTTRDEHI
;
A
#
# COMPACT_ATOMS: atom_id res chain seq x y z
N MET A 1 -11.07 -5.86 -16.16
CA MET A 1 -10.74 -7.31 -16.16
C MET A 1 -9.67 -7.69 -17.19
N ILE A 2 -9.89 -7.67 -18.51
CA ILE A 2 -8.89 -8.11 -19.53
C ILE A 2 -7.52 -7.43 -19.34
N ARG A 3 -7.49 -6.09 -19.24
CA ARG A 3 -6.27 -5.33 -18.97
C ARG A 3 -5.50 -5.83 -17.73
N GLN A 4 -6.22 -6.10 -16.65
CA GLN A 4 -5.65 -6.49 -15.35
C GLN A 4 -5.11 -7.92 -15.39
N VAL A 5 -5.81 -8.83 -16.07
CA VAL A 5 -5.43 -10.24 -16.20
C VAL A 5 -4.21 -10.42 -17.10
N PHE A 6 -4.14 -9.69 -18.22
CA PHE A 6 -3.03 -9.80 -19.19
C PHE A 6 -1.93 -8.75 -19.00
N HIS A 7 -2.04 -7.90 -17.97
CA HIS A 7 -1.09 -6.82 -17.66
C HIS A 7 -0.76 -5.89 -18.85
N LEU A 8 -1.74 -5.65 -19.73
CA LEU A 8 -1.53 -4.87 -20.95
C LEU A 8 -1.61 -3.34 -20.69
N PRO A 9 -0.77 -2.52 -21.33
CA PRO A 9 -1.00 -1.09 -21.52
C PRO A 9 -2.35 -0.82 -22.20
N LEU A 10 -2.91 0.38 -22.02
CA LEU A 10 -4.26 0.74 -22.51
C LEU A 10 -4.42 0.54 -24.01
N ARG A 11 -3.47 1.03 -24.83
CA ARG A 11 -3.49 0.87 -26.30
C ARG A 11 -3.32 -0.58 -26.74
N GLN A 12 -2.50 -1.35 -26.02
CA GLN A 12 -2.36 -2.78 -26.29
C GLN A 12 -3.63 -3.54 -25.92
N THR A 13 -4.32 -3.14 -24.85
CA THR A 13 -5.62 -3.70 -24.47
C THR A 13 -6.66 -3.47 -25.57
N GLU A 14 -6.75 -2.24 -26.09
CA GLU A 14 -7.61 -1.90 -27.22
C GLU A 14 -7.30 -2.78 -28.44
N GLY A 15 -6.03 -2.86 -28.86
CA GLY A 15 -5.62 -3.67 -30.01
C GLY A 15 -5.87 -5.17 -29.81
N PHE A 16 -5.59 -5.69 -28.62
CA PHE A 16 -5.83 -7.08 -28.26
C PHE A 16 -7.31 -7.44 -28.31
N MET A 17 -8.17 -6.61 -27.70
CA MET A 17 -9.62 -6.81 -27.71
C MET A 17 -10.20 -6.72 -29.13
N ASN A 18 -9.71 -5.80 -29.97
CA ASN A 18 -10.09 -5.72 -31.39
C ASN A 18 -9.70 -6.99 -32.16
N SER A 19 -8.48 -7.51 -31.94
CA SER A 19 -8.03 -8.75 -32.56
C SER A 19 -8.89 -9.95 -32.14
N LEU A 20 -9.22 -10.04 -30.85
CA LEU A 20 -10.07 -11.10 -30.30
C LEU A 20 -11.48 -11.05 -30.87
N ALA A 21 -12.13 -9.88 -30.91
CA ALA A 21 -13.47 -9.73 -31.47
C ALA A 21 -13.52 -10.16 -32.95
N ARG A 22 -12.48 -9.82 -33.72
CA ARG A 22 -12.36 -10.24 -35.13
C ARG A 22 -12.19 -11.76 -35.28
N ILE A 23 -11.38 -12.40 -34.44
CA ILE A 23 -11.17 -13.85 -34.48
C ILE A 23 -12.44 -14.61 -34.08
N MET A 24 -13.21 -14.04 -33.14
CA MET A 24 -14.46 -14.63 -32.65
C MET A 24 -15.69 -14.31 -33.52
N ASP A 25 -15.52 -13.54 -34.60
CA ASP A 25 -16.61 -12.99 -35.42
C ASP A 25 -17.71 -12.32 -34.57
N ALA A 26 -17.29 -11.63 -33.52
CA ALA A 26 -18.20 -11.01 -32.56
C ALA A 26 -18.58 -9.60 -33.02
N ALA A 27 -19.88 -9.33 -33.17
CA ALA A 27 -20.42 -8.00 -33.50
C ALA A 27 -20.42 -7.05 -32.28
N ILE A 28 -19.26 -6.84 -31.67
CA ILE A 28 -19.06 -5.97 -30.51
C ILE A 28 -18.10 -4.82 -30.85
N SER A 29 -18.43 -3.61 -30.41
CA SER A 29 -17.54 -2.46 -30.52
C SER A 29 -16.61 -2.39 -29.31
N ILE A 30 -15.29 -2.34 -29.56
CA ILE A 30 -14.28 -2.24 -28.51
C ILE A 30 -14.04 -0.76 -28.18
N PRO A 31 -14.15 -0.34 -26.90
CA PRO A 31 -13.86 1.02 -26.51
C PRO A 31 -12.40 1.41 -26.79
N ASP A 32 -12.17 2.65 -27.22
CA ASP A 32 -10.83 3.20 -27.42
C ASP A 32 -10.06 3.33 -26.09
N PHE A 33 -8.73 3.48 -26.16
CA PHE A 33 -7.87 3.59 -24.98
C PHE A 33 -8.26 4.72 -24.01
N SER A 34 -8.83 5.82 -24.50
CA SER A 34 -9.26 6.95 -23.65
C SER A 34 -10.55 6.61 -22.92
N SER A 35 -11.46 5.90 -23.59
CA SER A 35 -12.68 5.35 -22.99
C SER A 35 -12.37 4.27 -21.95
N ILE A 36 -11.42 3.36 -22.22
CA ILE A 36 -10.92 2.38 -21.24
C ILE A 36 -10.27 3.09 -20.05
N SER A 37 -9.43 4.09 -20.30
CA SER A 37 -8.75 4.87 -19.26
C SER A 37 -9.74 5.50 -18.29
N ARG A 38 -10.71 6.28 -18.82
CA ARG A 38 -11.73 6.96 -18.02
C ARG A 38 -12.56 6.00 -17.16
N ARG A 39 -12.91 4.84 -17.71
CA ARG A 39 -13.65 3.79 -16.98
C ARG A 39 -12.79 3.01 -15.97
N SER A 40 -11.46 3.08 -16.09
CA SER A 40 -10.53 2.44 -15.15
C SER A 40 -10.19 3.32 -13.94
N ILE A 41 -10.63 4.59 -13.93
CA ILE A 41 -10.37 5.55 -12.84
C ILE A 41 -11.18 5.23 -11.59
N GLU A 42 -12.32 4.55 -11.73
CA GLU A 42 -13.05 3.98 -10.61
C GLU A 42 -12.58 2.53 -10.40
N PRO A 43 -11.55 2.27 -9.59
CA PRO A 43 -11.35 0.93 -9.12
C PRO A 43 -12.59 0.52 -8.31
N PRO A 44 -13.02 -0.76 -8.35
CA PRO A 44 -13.80 -1.27 -7.24
C PRO A 44 -13.02 -0.92 -5.96
N GLY A 45 -13.69 -0.31 -4.98
CA GLY A 45 -13.07 0.01 -3.70
C GLY A 45 -12.24 -1.19 -3.23
N HIS A 46 -11.03 -0.96 -2.73
CA HIS A 46 -10.17 -2.05 -2.29
C HIS A 46 -10.94 -2.84 -1.23
N VAL A 47 -11.30 -4.08 -1.55
CA VAL A 47 -11.98 -4.96 -0.60
C VAL A 47 -10.91 -5.42 0.37
N LEU A 48 -10.83 -4.75 1.52
CA LEU A 48 -10.02 -5.20 2.63
C LEU A 48 -10.58 -6.54 3.11
N SER A 49 -9.69 -7.49 3.37
CA SER A 49 -10.08 -8.74 4.01
C SER A 49 -10.61 -8.44 5.41
N LYS A 50 -11.68 -9.14 5.77
CA LYS A 50 -12.27 -9.08 7.12
C LYS A 50 -11.95 -10.31 7.95
N ALA A 51 -11.27 -11.31 7.38
CA ALA A 51 -11.05 -12.57 8.06
C ALA A 51 -9.74 -12.50 8.85
N MET A 52 -9.79 -12.75 10.15
CA MET A 52 -8.65 -13.01 11.04
C MET A 52 -9.09 -14.02 12.10
N GLU A 53 -8.17 -14.89 12.51
CA GLU A 53 -8.36 -16.00 13.47
C GLU A 53 -7.64 -15.73 14.81
N LEU A 54 -7.74 -16.63 15.80
CA LEU A 54 -6.91 -16.56 17.01
C LEU A 54 -5.40 -16.66 16.67
N GLY A 55 -4.54 -15.87 17.33
CA GLY A 55 -3.11 -15.80 17.01
C GLY A 55 -2.72 -14.90 15.82
N SER A 56 -3.67 -14.11 15.30
CA SER A 56 -3.44 -13.31 14.09
C SER A 56 -2.34 -12.25 14.22
N LEU A 57 -1.57 -12.12 13.15
CA LEU A 57 -0.47 -11.18 13.00
C LEU A 57 -0.87 -10.03 12.09
N VAL A 58 -0.49 -8.80 12.44
CA VAL A 58 -0.54 -7.65 11.53
C VAL A 58 0.88 -7.31 11.14
N ILE A 59 1.22 -7.49 9.87
CA ILE A 59 2.53 -7.15 9.30
C ILE A 59 2.38 -5.88 8.48
N VAL A 60 3.17 -4.85 8.76
CA VAL A 60 3.20 -3.60 8.01
C VAL A 60 4.49 -3.43 7.23
N ASP A 61 4.37 -2.90 6.01
CA ASP A 61 5.49 -2.48 5.19
C ASP A 61 5.07 -1.30 4.29
N SER A 62 6.03 -0.50 3.86
CA SER A 62 5.81 0.62 2.94
C SER A 62 6.67 0.51 1.68
N THR A 63 6.10 0.92 0.55
CA THR A 63 6.81 0.91 -0.74
C THR A 63 6.62 2.20 -1.52
N GLY A 64 7.71 2.70 -2.10
CA GLY A 64 7.69 3.89 -2.95
C GLY A 64 7.29 3.56 -4.38
N ARG A 65 6.25 4.22 -4.89
CA ARG A 65 5.84 4.18 -6.30
C ARG A 65 6.03 5.55 -6.94
N LYS A 66 6.82 5.60 -8.01
CA LYS A 66 7.00 6.81 -8.81
C LYS A 66 5.70 7.18 -9.53
N VAL A 67 5.29 8.44 -9.42
CA VAL A 67 4.15 8.98 -10.17
C VAL A 67 4.68 9.53 -11.49
N TYR A 68 4.31 8.87 -12.59
CA TYR A 68 4.63 9.35 -13.92
C TYR A 68 3.58 10.38 -14.35
N GLY A 69 4.04 11.56 -14.79
CA GLY A 69 3.17 12.68 -15.13
C GLY A 69 3.63 13.47 -16.36
N ARG A 70 2.81 14.46 -16.75
CA ARG A 70 3.07 15.40 -17.86
C ARG A 70 4.49 15.98 -17.81
N ASP A 71 5.00 16.22 -16.61
CA ASP A 71 6.25 16.92 -16.37
C ASP A 71 7.47 16.10 -16.82
N GLU A 72 7.39 14.77 -16.84
CA GLU A 72 8.49 13.94 -17.33
C GLU A 72 8.60 13.97 -18.86
N TRP A 73 7.46 13.92 -19.56
CA TRP A 73 7.42 14.11 -21.02
C TRP A 73 7.84 15.53 -21.40
N HIS A 74 7.39 16.54 -20.66
CA HIS A 74 7.81 17.92 -20.89
C HIS A 74 9.30 18.12 -20.59
N GLN A 75 9.86 17.46 -19.59
CA GLN A 75 11.30 17.46 -19.33
C GLN A 75 12.07 16.80 -20.48
N GLU A 76 11.63 15.64 -20.96
CA GLU A 76 12.27 14.94 -22.08
C GLU A 76 12.19 15.74 -23.39
N LYS A 77 11.06 16.41 -23.65
CA LYS A 77 10.84 17.18 -24.88
C LYS A 77 11.40 18.60 -24.86
N HIS A 78 11.35 19.27 -23.71
CA HIS A 78 11.63 20.70 -23.61
C HIS A 78 12.76 21.05 -22.63
N ALA A 79 13.43 20.06 -22.03
CA ALA A 79 14.53 20.24 -21.07
C ALA A 79 14.17 21.16 -19.89
N VAL A 80 12.88 21.25 -19.54
CA VAL A 80 12.41 22.05 -18.41
C VAL A 80 12.62 21.28 -17.10
N PRO A 81 13.03 21.94 -16.01
CA PRO A 81 13.07 21.32 -14.68
C PRO A 81 11.68 20.84 -14.26
N ALA A 82 11.57 19.55 -13.96
CA ALA A 82 10.35 18.92 -13.47
C ALA A 82 10.64 18.24 -12.12
N SER A 83 9.73 18.36 -11.15
CA SER A 83 9.82 17.66 -9.88
C SER A 83 9.36 16.21 -10.06
N ARG A 84 10.30 15.26 -9.97
CA ARG A 84 9.97 13.84 -9.88
C ARG A 84 9.22 13.60 -8.58
N THR A 85 7.95 13.24 -8.68
CA THR A 85 7.12 12.97 -7.51
C THR A 85 6.89 11.46 -7.37
N TRP A 86 6.89 10.98 -6.14
CA TRP A 86 6.54 9.61 -5.79
C TRP A 86 5.40 9.62 -4.77
N ARG A 87 4.82 8.46 -4.55
CA ARG A 87 3.86 8.19 -3.47
C ARG A 87 4.36 7.00 -2.68
N LYS A 88 4.07 6.98 -1.39
CA LYS A 88 4.29 5.83 -0.52
C LYS A 88 2.98 5.05 -0.41
N LEU A 89 3.05 3.76 -0.69
CA LEU A 89 1.97 2.82 -0.44
C LEU A 89 2.33 2.04 0.82
N HIS A 90 1.53 2.19 1.88
CA HIS A 90 1.64 1.41 3.11
C HIS A 90 0.60 0.31 3.07
N LEU A 91 1.01 -0.91 3.40
CA LEU A 91 0.14 -2.08 3.42
C LEU A 91 0.22 -2.75 4.78
N ALA A 92 -0.94 -3.15 5.32
CA ALA A 92 -1.03 -4.11 6.41
C ALA A 92 -1.53 -5.43 5.86
N VAL A 93 -0.86 -6.53 6.19
CA VAL A 93 -1.25 -7.89 5.82
C VAL A 93 -1.30 -8.82 7.02
N ASP A 94 -2.12 -9.87 6.93
CA ASP A 94 -2.09 -10.97 7.88
C ASP A 94 -1.04 -12.04 7.53
N GLU A 95 -0.92 -13.07 8.38
CA GLU A 95 -0.04 -14.23 8.14
C GLU A 95 -0.44 -15.08 6.91
N ARG A 96 -1.62 -14.84 6.34
CA ARG A 96 -2.14 -15.47 5.12
C ARG A 96 -2.03 -14.55 3.89
N HIS A 97 -1.26 -13.46 4.01
CA HIS A 97 -1.06 -12.45 2.99
C HIS A 97 -2.35 -11.75 2.51
N GLN A 98 -3.37 -11.71 3.34
CA GLN A 98 -4.59 -10.94 3.07
C GLN A 98 -4.35 -9.47 3.40
N ILE A 99 -4.82 -8.57 2.55
CA ILE A 99 -4.68 -7.12 2.77
C ILE A 99 -5.72 -6.68 3.79
N LEU A 100 -5.25 -6.21 4.94
CA LEU A 100 -6.06 -5.74 6.07
C LEU A 100 -6.27 -4.22 6.03
N ALA A 101 -5.26 -3.48 5.59
CA ALA A 101 -5.31 -2.02 5.47
C ALA A 101 -4.39 -1.55 4.34
N CYS A 102 -4.69 -0.38 3.78
CA CYS A 102 -3.91 0.25 2.75
C CYS A 102 -3.96 1.77 2.90
N GLU A 103 -2.81 2.44 2.88
CA GLU A 103 -2.70 3.90 2.91
C GLU A 103 -1.82 4.38 1.76
N LEU A 104 -2.22 5.41 1.03
CA LEU A 104 -1.38 6.06 0.02
C LEU A 104 -1.04 7.47 0.46
N THR A 105 0.23 7.73 0.77
CA THR A 105 0.69 9.02 1.28
C THR A 105 1.69 9.70 0.35
N THR A 106 1.97 10.97 0.62
CA THR A 106 3.07 11.69 -0.04
C THR A 106 4.42 11.30 0.58
N PRO A 107 5.54 11.58 -0.11
CA PRO A 107 6.90 11.27 0.34
C PRO A 107 7.27 11.81 1.72
N GLU A 108 6.69 12.96 2.09
CA GLU A 108 7.02 13.70 3.31
C GLU A 108 6.40 13.06 4.55
N VAL A 109 5.43 12.17 4.36
CA VAL A 109 4.79 11.42 5.44
C VAL A 109 5.70 10.25 5.84
N GLY A 110 6.13 10.26 7.10
CA GLY A 110 6.87 9.15 7.69
C GLY A 110 6.01 7.91 7.85
N ASP A 111 6.63 6.74 7.80
CA ASP A 111 5.91 5.45 7.92
C ASP A 111 5.17 5.30 9.27
N PRO A 112 5.73 5.76 10.42
CA PRO A 112 5.01 5.79 11.69
C PRO A 112 3.70 6.60 11.66
N THR A 113 3.65 7.65 10.85
CA THR A 113 2.51 8.57 10.78
C THR A 113 1.31 7.95 10.05
N ALA A 114 1.53 6.95 9.20
CA ALA A 114 0.46 6.24 8.50
C ALA A 114 -0.20 5.13 9.35
N VAL A 115 0.43 4.70 10.44
CA VAL A 115 -0.06 3.57 11.25
C VAL A 115 -1.45 3.80 11.84
N PRO A 116 -1.80 4.96 12.42
CA PRO A 116 -3.13 5.14 13.02
C PRO A 116 -4.28 4.95 12.02
N SER A 117 -4.20 5.56 10.83
CA SER A 117 -5.21 5.41 9.78
C SER A 117 -5.24 4.01 9.19
N MET A 118 -4.12 3.29 9.16
CA MET A 118 -4.11 1.86 8.83
C MET A 118 -4.82 1.03 9.89
N LEU A 119 -4.59 1.27 11.18
CA LEU A 119 -5.25 0.55 12.28
C LEU A 119 -6.77 0.79 12.33
N ASP A 120 -7.25 1.95 11.88
CA ASP A 120 -8.69 2.25 11.77
C ASP A 120 -9.40 1.37 10.75
N GLN A 121 -8.69 0.93 9.71
CA GLN A 121 -9.19 0.02 8.68
C GLN A 121 -9.24 -1.45 9.16
N ILE A 122 -8.50 -1.79 10.22
CA ILE A 122 -8.45 -3.12 10.82
C ILE A 122 -9.54 -3.24 11.89
N PHE A 123 -10.59 -4.00 11.57
CA PHE A 123 -11.72 -4.23 12.48
C PHE A 123 -11.59 -5.49 13.33
N THR A 124 -10.75 -6.42 12.90
CA THR A 124 -10.54 -7.70 13.56
C THR A 124 -9.44 -7.62 14.63
N PRO A 125 -9.59 -8.32 15.76
CA PRO A 125 -8.54 -8.39 16.78
C PRO A 125 -7.28 -9.08 16.26
N PHE A 126 -6.11 -8.57 16.67
CA PHE A 126 -4.79 -9.18 16.42
C PHE A 126 -4.03 -9.32 17.74
N GLU A 127 -3.07 -10.25 17.78
CA GLU A 127 -2.21 -10.48 18.95
C GLU A 127 -0.82 -9.91 18.76
N THR A 128 -0.33 -9.77 17.52
CA THR A 128 1.01 -9.25 17.25
C THR A 128 0.96 -8.20 16.13
N PHE A 129 1.68 -7.10 16.32
CA PHE A 129 1.97 -6.10 15.30
C PHE A 129 3.46 -6.17 14.96
N MET A 130 3.79 -6.27 13.68
CA MET A 130 5.15 -6.44 13.20
C MET A 130 5.44 -5.48 12.05
N GLY A 131 6.62 -4.88 12.06
CA GLY A 131 7.09 -3.97 11.02
C GLY A 131 8.61 -3.91 11.01
N ASP A 132 9.18 -3.27 10.00
CA ASP A 132 10.61 -2.97 9.99
C ASP A 132 10.93 -1.77 10.89
N GLY A 133 12.22 -1.45 11.04
CA GLY A 133 12.65 -0.34 11.90
C GLY A 133 12.18 1.04 11.44
N ALA A 134 11.59 1.20 10.24
CA ALA A 134 10.98 2.46 9.84
C ALA A 134 9.70 2.74 10.66
N PHE A 135 9.04 1.70 11.19
CA PHE A 135 7.88 1.81 12.06
C PHE A 135 8.26 1.94 13.55
N ASP A 136 9.53 2.07 13.89
CA ASP A 136 9.98 2.22 15.27
C ASP A 136 9.64 3.63 15.81
N GLY A 137 8.89 3.69 16.91
CA GLY A 137 8.52 4.96 17.53
C GLY A 137 7.44 4.81 18.60
N GLU A 138 7.52 5.63 19.65
CA GLU A 138 6.45 5.72 20.67
C GLU A 138 5.06 5.97 20.09
N PRO A 139 4.87 6.82 19.05
CA PRO A 139 3.54 7.01 18.45
C PRO A 139 2.94 5.72 17.89
N VAL A 140 3.76 4.85 17.30
CA VAL A 140 3.31 3.55 16.77
C VAL A 140 2.91 2.64 17.92
N SER A 141 3.77 2.50 18.93
CA SER A 141 3.46 1.67 20.10
C SER A 141 2.19 2.12 20.81
N ASN A 142 2.01 3.43 21.02
CA ASN A 142 0.82 3.99 21.63
C ASN A 142 -0.44 3.74 20.79
N ALA A 143 -0.37 3.92 19.47
CA ALA A 143 -1.50 3.67 18.57
C ALA A 143 -1.90 2.19 18.56
N VAL A 144 -0.93 1.29 18.49
CA VAL A 144 -1.15 -0.17 18.52
C VAL A 144 -1.77 -0.59 19.85
N LEU A 145 -1.21 -0.16 20.98
CA LEU A 145 -1.73 -0.52 22.31
C LEU A 145 -3.08 0.15 22.64
N ALA A 146 -3.34 1.35 22.11
CA ALA A 146 -4.66 1.98 22.24
C ALA A 146 -5.74 1.19 21.49
N LYS A 147 -5.41 0.66 20.30
CA LYS A 147 -6.32 -0.20 19.52
C LYS A 147 -6.42 -1.60 20.13
N GLN A 148 -5.30 -2.15 20.59
CA GLN A 148 -5.19 -3.52 21.03
C GLN A 148 -4.24 -3.67 22.24
N PRO A 149 -4.77 -3.51 23.48
CA PRO A 149 -3.95 -3.33 24.69
C PRO A 149 -2.99 -4.46 25.06
N LYS A 150 -3.22 -5.67 24.54
CA LYS A 150 -2.38 -6.86 24.81
C LYS A 150 -1.54 -7.27 23.61
N ALA A 151 -1.51 -6.46 22.55
CA ALA A 151 -0.74 -6.80 21.36
C ALA A 151 0.76 -6.76 21.64
N LYS A 152 1.47 -7.80 21.20
CA LYS A 152 2.93 -7.80 21.15
C LYS A 152 3.38 -6.93 19.98
N ILE A 153 4.37 -6.06 20.21
CA ILE A 153 4.94 -5.20 19.17
C ILE A 153 6.33 -5.73 18.84
N VAL A 154 6.54 -6.13 17.58
CA VAL A 154 7.78 -6.69 17.05
C VAL A 154 8.28 -5.76 15.97
N VAL A 155 8.95 -4.69 16.39
CA VAL A 155 9.55 -3.70 15.49
C VAL A 155 11.02 -3.54 15.91
N PRO A 156 12.00 -3.84 15.04
CA PRO A 156 13.40 -3.69 15.38
C PRO A 156 13.71 -2.22 15.72
N PRO A 157 14.40 -1.95 16.84
CA PRO A 157 14.74 -0.59 17.19
C PRO A 157 15.74 0.00 16.20
N HIS A 158 15.72 1.32 16.06
CA HIS A 158 16.75 2.02 15.28
C HIS A 158 18.15 1.73 15.84
N LYS A 159 19.18 1.70 14.99
CA LYS A 159 20.58 1.37 15.39
C LYS A 159 21.16 2.25 16.50
N THR A 160 20.53 3.40 16.76
CA THR A 160 20.94 4.37 17.78
C THR A 160 19.96 4.42 18.95
N ALA A 161 19.06 3.46 19.07
CA ALA A 161 18.12 3.38 20.17
C ALA A 161 18.88 3.19 21.49
N VAL A 162 18.41 3.89 22.52
CA VAL A 162 18.94 3.81 23.88
C VAL A 162 17.81 3.32 24.76
N GLY A 163 18.09 2.37 25.64
CA GLY A 163 17.11 1.85 26.57
C GLY A 163 16.49 2.95 27.44
N SER A 164 15.19 2.84 27.69
CA SER A 164 14.50 3.79 28.56
C SER A 164 15.06 3.75 29.99
N SER A 165 15.14 4.91 30.65
CA SER A 165 15.54 5.01 32.06
C SER A 165 14.52 4.41 33.03
N ALA A 166 13.29 4.17 32.56
CA ALA A 166 12.20 3.56 33.31
C ALA A 166 12.24 2.02 33.30
N GLY A 167 13.01 1.42 32.37
CA GLY A 167 13.33 0.00 32.31
C GLY A 167 12.10 -0.91 32.38
N ASP A 168 11.31 -0.98 31.31
CA ASP A 168 10.32 -2.05 31.03
C ASP A 168 9.46 -1.74 29.78
N THR A 169 10.02 -1.12 28.73
CA THR A 169 9.26 -0.99 27.47
C THR A 169 9.48 -2.23 26.61
N THR A 170 8.44 -2.70 25.92
CA THR A 170 8.55 -3.79 24.92
C THR A 170 9.56 -3.49 23.82
N ARG A 171 9.89 -2.21 23.61
CA ARG A 171 10.96 -1.76 22.72
C ARG A 171 12.36 -2.06 23.28
N ASP A 172 12.57 -1.89 24.59
CA ASP A 172 13.85 -2.13 25.25
C ASP A 172 14.25 -3.61 25.22
N GLU A 173 13.29 -4.55 25.14
CA GLU A 173 13.55 -5.99 24.96
C GLU A 173 14.28 -6.31 23.63
N HIS A 174 14.26 -5.40 22.67
CA HIS A 174 14.83 -5.57 21.34
C HIS A 174 16.13 -4.76 21.10
N ILE A 175 16.59 -3.98 22.09
CA ILE A 175 17.84 -3.17 22.05
C ILE A 175 19.02 -4.03 22.53
#